data_AF-A0A364NPZ7-F1
#
_entry.id   AF-A0A364NPZ7-F1
#
_cell.length_a   1.000
_cell.length_b   1.000
_cell.length_c   1.000
_cell.angle_alpha   90.00
_cell.angle_beta   90.00
_cell.angle_gamma   90.00
#
_symmetry.space_group_name_H-M   'P 1'
#
loop_
_entity.id
_entity.type
_entity.pdbx_description
1 polymer ?
#
loop_
_entity_poly.entity_id
_entity_poly.type
_entity_poly.pdbx_seq_one_letter_code
_entity_poly.pdbx_strand_id
1 'polypeptide(L)' 'MNPQELLSHFSILKDYRQDWKVKHSLSDILLLTVCGLIAGAEGEKKLQFLVKSILTCWSASAILKMEHPSQT' A
#
# COMPACT_ATOMS: atom_id res chain seq x y z
N MET A 1 -15.27 -6.48 4.70
CA MET A 1 -14.43 -5.48 5.38
C MET A 1 -14.46 -4.22 4.53
N ASN A 2 -14.87 -3.08 5.09
CA ASN A 2 -14.98 -1.84 4.32
C ASN A 2 -13.59 -1.21 4.13
N PRO A 3 -13.26 -0.65 2.95
CA PRO A 3 -11.98 0.00 2.71
C PRO A 3 -11.72 1.18 3.65
N GLN A 4 -12.76 1.92 4.06
CA GLN A 4 -12.63 3.05 4.97
C GLN A 4 -12.23 2.63 6.40
N GLU A 5 -12.71 1.45 6.85
CA GLU A 5 -12.35 0.89 8.16
C GLU A 5 -10.86 0.54 8.20
N LEU A 6 -10.35 -0.08 7.13
CA LEU A 6 -8.94 -0.42 7.01
C LEU A 6 -8.03 0.82 7.07
N LEU A 7 -8.43 1.90 6.41
CA LEU A 7 -7.71 3.17 6.45
C LEU A 7 -7.71 3.80 7.85
N SER A 8 -8.82 3.75 8.57
CA SER A 8 -8.89 4.24 9.96
C SER A 8 -7.96 3.46 10.89
N HIS A 9 -7.86 2.13 10.71
CA HIS A 9 -6.92 1.30 11.46
C HIS A 9 -5.45 1.69 11.19
N PHE A 10 -5.10 2.01 9.95
CA PHE A 10 -3.74 2.48 9.62
C PHE A 10 -3.47 3.91 10.09
N SER A 11 -4.48 4.78 10.13
CA SER A 11 -4.34 6.17 10.59
C SER A 11 -3.98 6.28 12.08
N ILE A 12 -4.20 5.24 12.86
CA ILE A 12 -3.86 5.19 14.30
C ILE A 12 -2.39 4.83 14.52
N LEU A 13 -1.70 4.26 13.51
CA LEU A 13 -0.27 3.93 13.64
C LEU A 13 0.57 5.22 13.72
N LYS A 14 1.30 5.35 14.83
CA LYS A 14 2.36 6.35 14.97
C LYS A 14 3.61 5.86 14.24
N ASP A 15 4.21 6.73 13.44
CA ASP A 15 5.52 6.48 12.84
C ASP A 15 6.61 6.75 13.87
N TYR A 16 7.26 5.69 14.35
CA TYR A 16 8.35 5.76 15.33
C TYR A 16 9.74 5.76 14.67
N ARG A 17 9.81 5.79 13.33
CA ARG A 17 11.08 5.77 12.62
C ARG A 17 11.80 7.10 12.80
N GLN A 18 13.11 7.03 12.94
CA GLN A 18 13.96 8.20 13.07
C GLN A 18 14.07 8.91 11.72
N ASP A 19 13.75 10.20 11.64
CA ASP A 19 13.64 10.97 10.38
C ASP A 19 14.85 10.80 9.45
N TRP A 20 16.05 10.74 10.01
CA TRP A 20 17.30 10.56 9.26
C TRP A 20 17.53 9.15 8.70
N LYS A 21 16.70 8.17 9.08
CA LYS A 21 16.70 6.80 8.55
C LYS A 21 15.51 6.52 7.62
N VAL A 22 14.65 7.52 7.36
CA VAL A 22 13.45 7.34 6.53
C VAL A 22 13.78 7.60 5.06
N LYS A 23 14.07 6.53 4.31
CA LYS A 23 14.23 6.57 2.85
C LYS A 23 12.93 6.30 2.08
N HIS A 24 11.98 5.61 2.70
CA HIS A 24 10.70 5.21 2.11
C HIS A 24 9.55 5.65 3.01
N SER A 25 8.45 6.09 2.41
CA SER A 25 7.28 6.51 3.18
C SER A 25 6.69 5.34 3.97
N LEU A 26 6.03 5.62 5.10
CA LEU A 26 5.41 4.57 5.92
C LEU A 26 4.34 3.83 5.11
N SER A 27 3.60 4.57 4.29
CA SER A 27 2.57 4.07 3.39
C SER A 27 3.13 3.06 2.38
N ASP A 28 4.31 3.30 1.81
CA ASP A 28 4.94 2.36 0.87
C ASP A 28 5.34 1.05 1.56
N ILE A 29 5.87 1.13 2.78
CA ILE A 29 6.24 -0.06 3.57
C ILE A 29 5.01 -0.86 3.98
N LEU A 30 3.93 -0.18 4.40
CA LEU A 30 2.66 -0.80 4.75
C LEU A 30 2.02 -1.46 3.51
N LEU A 31 2.06 -0.79 2.35
CA LEU A 31 1.60 -1.35 1.09
C LEU A 31 2.37 -2.63 0.76
N LEU A 32 3.70 -2.57 0.75
CA LEU A 32 4.55 -3.72 0.45
C LEU A 32 4.31 -4.88 1.40
N THR A 33 4.11 -4.60 2.69
CA THR A 33 3.82 -5.60 3.71
C THR A 33 2.46 -6.26 3.49
N VAL A 34 1.41 -5.47 3.20
CA VAL A 34 0.07 -5.99 2.88
C VAL A 34 0.11 -6.79 1.57
N CYS A 35 0.78 -6.28 0.55
CA CYS A 35 0.96 -6.99 -0.72
C CYS A 35 1.71 -8.31 -0.53
N GLY A 36 2.79 -8.34 0.27
CA GLY A 36 3.54 -9.56 0.58
C GLY A 36 2.74 -10.56 1.42
N LEU A 37 2.00 -10.09 2.42
CA LEU A 37 1.10 -10.91 3.23
C LEU A 37 0.00 -11.57 2.38
N ILE A 38 -0.57 -10.81 1.45
CA ILE A 38 -1.61 -11.30 0.53
C ILE A 38 -0.99 -12.17 -0.57
N ALA A 39 0.22 -11.88 -1.04
CA ALA A 39 0.94 -12.71 -2.01
C ALA A 39 1.28 -14.10 -1.46
N GLY A 40 1.53 -14.18 -0.15
CA GLY A 40 1.67 -15.45 0.55
C GLY A 40 0.36 -16.23 0.66
N ALA A 41 -0.80 -15.59 0.48
CA ALA A 41 -2.09 -16.25 0.41
C ALA A 41 -2.36 -16.73 -1.03
N GLU A 42 -2.00 -17.99 -1.28
CA GLU A 42 -2.15 -18.80 -2.48
C GLU A 42 -3.00 -18.21 -3.63
N GLY A 43 -2.34 -17.78 -4.71
CA GLY A 43 -2.97 -17.49 -6.00
C GLY A 43 -2.44 -16.23 -6.72
N GLU A 44 -1.49 -16.41 -7.63
CA GLU A 44 -0.82 -15.35 -8.41
C GLU A 44 -1.81 -14.42 -9.17
N LYS A 45 -2.91 -14.98 -9.70
CA LYS A 45 -3.96 -14.20 -10.38
C LYS A 45 -4.79 -13.34 -9.43
N LYS A 46 -5.05 -13.84 -8.21
CA LYS A 46 -5.80 -13.11 -7.18
C LYS A 46 -4.95 -11.97 -6.63
N LEU A 47 -3.65 -12.21 -6.47
CA LEU A 47 -2.68 -11.19 -6.10
C LEU A 47 -2.67 -10.01 -7.08
N GLN A 48 -2.54 -10.27 -8.38
CA GLN A 48 -2.50 -9.20 -9.40
C GLN A 48 -3.76 -8.32 -9.40
N PHE A 49 -4.94 -8.93 -9.26
CA PHE A 49 -6.20 -8.21 -9.20
C PHE A 49 -6.30 -7.34 -7.95
N LEU A 50 -5.88 -7.88 -6.82
CA LEU A 50 -6.00 -7.23 -5.52
C LEU A 50 -4.96 -6.12 -5.36
N VAL A 51 -3.72 -6.32 -5.84
CA VAL A 51 -2.71 -5.27 -5.94
C VAL A 51 -3.20 -4.12 -6.82
N LYS A 52 -3.75 -4.42 -8.01
CA LYS A 52 -4.33 -3.38 -8.88
C LYS A 52 -5.47 -2.63 -8.21
N SER A 53 -6.37 -3.34 -7.51
CA SER A 53 -7.50 -2.73 -6.80
C SER A 53 -7.06 -1.87 -5.62
N ILE A 54 -6.03 -2.27 -4.87
CA ILE A 54 -5.47 -1.47 -3.78
C ILE A 54 -4.76 -0.24 -4.36
N LEU A 55 -3.95 -0.41 -5.41
CA LEU A 55 -3.28 0.68 -6.10
C LEU A 55 -4.29 1.75 -6.55
N THR A 56 -5.37 1.34 -7.25
CA THR A 56 -6.38 2.27 -7.74
C THR A 56 -7.13 2.97 -6.61
N CYS A 57 -7.52 2.24 -5.54
CA CYS A 57 -8.16 2.85 -4.38
C CYS A 57 -7.25 3.86 -3.65
N TRP A 58 -5.95 3.58 -3.56
CA TRP A 58 -5.01 4.41 -2.81
C TRP A 58 -4.49 5.60 -3.62
N SER A 59 -4.35 5.44 -4.94
CA SER A 59 -4.13 6.56 -5.86
C SER A 59 -5.31 7.53 -5.89
N ALA A 60 -6.55 7.01 -5.88
CA ALA A 60 -7.76 7.84 -5.79
C ALA A 60 -7.88 8.59 -4.46
N SER A 61 -7.31 8.03 -3.37
CA SER A 61 -7.31 8.64 -2.03
C SER A 61 -6.11 9.57 -1.79
N ALA A 62 -5.28 9.83 -2.82
CA ALA A 62 -4.02 10.59 -2.74
C ALA A 62 -3.00 10.05 -1.72
N ILE A 63 -3.15 8.80 -1.29
CA ILE A 63 -2.26 8.12 -0.34
C ILE A 63 -0.94 7.72 -1.03
N LEU A 64 -1.00 7.42 -2.33
CA LEU A 64 0.15 7.11 -3.17
C LEU A 64 0.12 7.97 -4.43
N LYS A 65 1.09 8.88 -4.55
CA LYS A 65 1.44 9.53 -5.82
C LYS A 65 2.35 8.58 -6.59
N MET A 66 1.76 7.76 -7.45
CA MET A 66 2.53 7.02 -8.44
C MET A 66 2.64 7.88 -9.70
N GLU A 67 3.86 8.30 -10.01
CA GLU A 67 4.18 8.76 -11.37
C GLU A 67 4.14 7.52 -12.27
N HIS A 68 3.33 7.59 -13.32
CA HIS A 68 3.24 6.52 -14.30
C HIS A 68 4.66 6.29 -14.86
N PRO A 69 5.24 5.08 -14.78
CA PRO A 69 6.48 4.83 -15.49
C PRO A 69 6.17 4.99 -16.97
N SER A 70 6.72 6.05 -17.55
CA SER A 70 6.77 6.30 -18.98
C SER A 70 7.23 5.01 -19.64
N GLN A 71 6.33 4.36 -20.37
CA GLN A 71 6.68 3.15 -21.10
C GLN A 71 7.76 3.52 -22.12
N THR A 72 8.94 2.95 -21.94
CA THR A 72 10.04 2.94 -22.92
C THR A 72 10.23 1.51 -23.37
#